data_AF-A0A935CRF0-F1
#
_entry.id   AF-A0A935CRF0-F1
#
_cell.length_a   1.000
_cell.length_b   1.000
_cell.length_c   1.000
_cell.angle_alpha   90.00
_cell.angle_beta   90.00
_cell.angle_gamma   90.00
#
_symmetry.space_group_name_H-M   'P 1'
#
loop_
_entity.id
_entity.type
_entity.pdbx_description
1 polymer ?
#
loop_
_entity_poly.entity_id
_entity_poly.type
_entity_poly.pdbx_seq_one_letter_code
_entity_poly.pdbx_strand_id
1 'polypeptide(L)'
;MSDSSTIVRLQGLQNLYAQGFQSAFIDRAIQQVIATEADNTEAELRRLRQKLEHYEQRYHMTSADFYSRFRTSELGADIDVVEWSIFYDLYQGVQKRLHELHTLL
;
A
#
# COMPACT_ATOMS: atom_id res chain seq x y z
N MET A 1 20.66 -2.24 -2.26
CA MET A 1 21.54 -1.51 -3.22
C MET A 1 21.09 -1.70 -4.67
N SER A 2 19.78 -1.84 -4.96
CA SER A 2 19.26 -2.02 -6.33
C SER A 2 18.31 -0.93 -6.82
N ASP A 3 18.00 0.09 -6.01
CA ASP A 3 16.97 1.08 -6.35
C ASP A 3 17.40 2.09 -7.43
N SER A 4 18.70 2.39 -7.54
CA SER A 4 19.21 3.42 -8.45
C SER A 4 19.21 3.00 -9.94
N SER A 5 19.35 1.70 -10.25
CA SER A 5 19.42 1.28 -11.66
C SER A 5 18.05 1.17 -12.32
N THR A 6 17.02 0.75 -11.57
CA THR A 6 15.64 0.67 -12.08
C THR A 6 15.09 2.06 -12.37
N ILE A 7 15.27 3.03 -11.46
CA ILE A 7 14.78 4.39 -11.68
C ILE A 7 15.45 5.06 -12.90
N VAL A 8 16.74 4.84 -13.11
CA VAL A 8 17.46 5.34 -14.30
C VAL A 8 16.91 4.73 -15.59
N ARG A 9 16.56 3.43 -15.58
CA ARG A 9 15.94 2.78 -16.75
C ARG A 9 14.55 3.34 -17.04
N LEU A 10 13.73 3.57 -16.02
CA LEU A 10 12.41 4.18 -16.16
C LEU A 10 12.49 5.61 -16.71
N GLN A 11 13.43 6.41 -16.22
CA GLN A 11 13.70 7.76 -16.75
C GLN A 11 14.16 7.71 -18.22
N GLY A 12 14.99 6.75 -18.59
CA GLY A 12 15.38 6.52 -19.98
C GLY A 12 14.18 6.20 -20.87
N LEU A 13 13.29 5.30 -20.44
CA LEU A 13 12.05 4.99 -21.14
C LEU A 13 11.15 6.23 -21.27
N GLN A 14 10.95 6.97 -20.18
CA GLN A 14 10.17 8.21 -20.21
C GLN A 14 10.72 9.20 -21.25
N ASN A 15 12.03 9.40 -21.31
CA ASN A 15 12.67 10.30 -22.28
C ASN A 15 12.48 9.82 -23.73
N LEU A 16 12.56 8.51 -23.99
CA LEU A 16 12.29 7.95 -25.31
C LEU A 16 10.85 8.20 -25.75
N TYR A 17 9.88 7.91 -24.87
CA TYR A 17 8.46 8.15 -25.16
C TYR A 17 8.17 9.63 -25.41
N ALA A 18 8.80 10.53 -24.65
CA ALA A 18 8.69 11.98 -24.86
C ALA A 18 9.24 12.44 -26.22
N GLN A 19 10.16 11.70 -26.83
CA GLN A 19 10.73 11.96 -28.16
C GLN A 19 9.93 11.32 -29.31
N GLY A 20 8.79 10.69 -29.01
CA GLY A 20 7.91 10.05 -29.99
C GLY A 20 8.20 8.58 -30.26
N PHE A 21 9.13 7.95 -29.52
CA PHE A 21 9.27 6.50 -29.54
C PHE A 21 8.02 5.84 -28.94
N GLN A 22 7.50 4.80 -29.59
CA GLN A 22 6.38 4.01 -29.08
C GLN A 22 6.67 2.53 -29.21
N SER A 23 6.22 1.73 -28.24
CA SER A 23 6.40 0.29 -28.26
C SER A 23 5.28 -0.42 -27.52
N ALA A 24 4.38 -1.05 -28.28
CA ALA A 24 3.28 -1.84 -27.73
C ALA A 24 3.74 -2.97 -26.78
N PHE A 25 4.96 -3.48 -26.98
CA PHE A 25 5.57 -4.44 -26.06
C PHE A 25 5.84 -3.81 -24.69
N ILE A 26 6.43 -2.61 -24.67
CA ILE A 26 6.73 -1.90 -23.43
C ILE A 26 5.44 -1.45 -22.74
N ASP A 27 4.47 -0.94 -23.51
CA ASP A 27 3.17 -0.53 -22.97
C ASP A 27 2.49 -1.69 -22.23
N ARG A 28 2.41 -2.87 -22.88
CA ARG A 28 1.83 -4.06 -22.28
C ARG A 28 2.63 -4.56 -21.08
N ALA A 29 3.97 -4.50 -21.14
CA ALA A 29 4.81 -4.91 -20.03
C ALA A 29 4.62 -4.01 -18.81
N ILE A 30 4.58 -2.69 -18.99
CA ILE A 30 4.32 -1.73 -17.92
C ILE A 30 2.94 -1.97 -17.31
N GLN A 31 1.90 -2.12 -18.15
CA GLN A 31 0.55 -2.40 -17.68
C GLN A 31 0.48 -3.70 -16.87
N GLN A 32 1.14 -4.77 -17.33
CA GLN A 32 1.17 -6.04 -16.62
C GLN A 32 1.88 -5.92 -15.26
N VAL A 33 2.99 -5.19 -15.20
CA VAL A 33 3.73 -4.96 -13.94
C VAL A 33 2.83 -4.22 -12.94
N ILE A 34 2.20 -3.12 -13.36
CA ILE A 34 1.33 -2.32 -12.48
C ILE A 34 0.15 -3.16 -11.99
N ALA A 35 -0.52 -3.90 -12.87
CA ALA A 35 -1.65 -4.76 -12.50
C ALA A 35 -1.23 -5.85 -11.50
N THR A 36 -0.08 -6.50 -11.72
CA THR A 36 0.42 -7.54 -10.82
C THR A 36 0.75 -6.96 -9.43
N GLU A 37 1.37 -5.78 -9.38
CA GLU A 37 1.67 -5.11 -8.10
C GLU A 37 0.40 -4.65 -7.38
N ALA A 38 -0.63 -4.22 -8.12
CA ALA A 38 -1.93 -3.87 -7.56
C ALA A 38 -2.62 -5.09 -6.94
N ASP A 39 -2.68 -6.22 -7.65
CA ASP A 39 -3.26 -7.48 -7.16
C ASP A 39 -2.56 -7.98 -5.89
N ASN A 40 -1.23 -7.92 -5.88
CA ASN A 40 -0.41 -8.28 -4.71
C ASN A 40 -0.70 -7.35 -3.52
N THR A 41 -0.76 -6.05 -3.77
CA THR A 41 -1.04 -5.03 -2.74
C THR A 41 -2.47 -5.18 -2.19
N GLU A 42 -3.45 -5.52 -3.03
CA GLU A 42 -4.82 -5.78 -2.61
C GLU A 42 -4.91 -7.04 -1.74
N ALA A 43 -4.17 -8.10 -2.10
CA ALA A 43 -4.08 -9.31 -1.28
C ALA A 43 -3.45 -9.04 0.10
N GLU A 44 -2.40 -8.21 0.16
CA GLU A 44 -1.82 -7.74 1.42
C GLU A 44 -2.83 -6.93 2.24
N LEU A 45 -3.56 -6.01 1.60
CA LEU A 45 -4.57 -5.18 2.25
C LEU A 45 -5.69 -6.03 2.87
N ARG A 46 -6.17 -7.07 2.18
CA ARG A 46 -7.15 -8.02 2.70
C ARG A 46 -6.63 -8.75 3.94
N ARG A 47 -5.36 -9.17 3.96
CA ARG A 47 -4.76 -9.84 5.13
C ARG A 47 -4.66 -8.90 6.32
N LEU A 48 -4.26 -7.64 6.10
CA LEU A 48 -4.21 -6.63 7.17
C LEU A 48 -5.61 -6.30 7.71
N ARG A 49 -6.62 -6.22 6.84
CA ARG A 49 -8.02 -6.00 7.26
C ARG A 49 -8.51 -7.12 8.17
N GLN A 50 -8.24 -8.38 7.83
CA GLN A 50 -8.59 -9.53 8.69
C GLN A 50 -7.93 -9.46 10.07
N LYS A 51 -6.66 -9.02 10.14
CA LYS A 51 -5.98 -8.81 11.42
C LYS A 51 -6.63 -7.70 12.23
N LEU A 52 -6.98 -6.58 11.60
CA LEU A 52 -7.66 -5.47 12.28
C LEU A 52 -9.04 -5.89 12.81
N GLU A 53 -9.81 -6.67 12.02
CA GLU A 53 -11.13 -7.18 12.42
C GLU A 53 -11.09 -8.01 13.71
N HIS A 54 -9.98 -8.73 13.98
CA HIS A 54 -9.80 -9.43 15.25
C HIS A 54 -9.86 -8.49 16.46
N TYR A 55 -9.17 -7.34 16.39
CA TYR A 55 -9.19 -6.35 17.46
C TYR A 55 -10.54 -5.61 17.49
N GLU A 56 -11.11 -5.28 16.33
CA GLU A 56 -12.41 -4.61 16.28
C GLU A 56 -13.50 -5.44 16.97
N GLN A 57 -13.49 -6.76 16.77
CA GLN A 57 -14.39 -7.68 17.44
C GLN A 57 -14.09 -7.83 18.94
N ARG A 58 -12.81 -7.97 19.31
CA ARG A 58 -12.39 -8.16 20.71
C ARG A 58 -12.74 -6.97 21.60
N TYR A 59 -12.63 -5.76 21.07
CA TYR A 59 -12.83 -4.51 21.81
C TYR A 59 -14.15 -3.80 21.48
N HIS A 60 -14.96 -4.37 20.58
CA HIS A 60 -16.23 -3.80 20.12
C HIS A 60 -16.09 -2.34 19.64
N MET A 61 -15.03 -2.06 18.90
CA MET A 61 -14.63 -0.71 18.49
C MET A 61 -14.09 -0.75 17.06
N THR A 62 -14.44 0.21 16.21
CA THR A 62 -13.89 0.25 14.84
C THR A 62 -12.41 0.66 14.87
N SER A 63 -11.64 0.31 13.84
CA SER A 63 -10.24 0.78 13.75
C SER A 63 -10.13 2.31 13.70
N ALA A 64 -11.16 3.00 13.19
CA ALA A 64 -11.22 4.47 13.19
C ALA A 64 -11.38 5.02 14.61
N ASP A 65 -12.26 4.42 15.41
CA ASP A 65 -12.45 4.78 16.82
C ASP A 65 -11.20 4.46 17.65
N PHE A 66 -10.59 3.29 17.42
CA PHE A 66 -9.31 2.91 18.02
C PHE A 66 -8.24 3.97 17.73
N TYR A 67 -8.10 4.38 16.46
CA TYR A 67 -7.13 5.38 16.06
C TYR A 67 -7.38 6.73 16.73
N SER A 68 -8.64 7.18 16.81
CA SER A 68 -8.98 8.42 17.50
C SER A 68 -8.56 8.40 18.97
N ARG A 69 -8.81 7.29 19.69
CA ARG A 69 -8.47 7.15 21.11
C ARG A 69 -6.97 6.90 21.35
N PHE A 70 -6.30 6.22 20.43
CA PHE A 70 -4.85 6.06 20.45
C PHE A 70 -4.15 7.42 20.36
N ARG A 71 -4.64 8.29 19.46
CA ARG A 71 -4.10 9.64 19.23
C ARG A 71 -4.29 10.60 20.40
N THR A 72 -5.27 10.36 21.27
CA THR A 72 -5.49 11.14 22.49
C THR A 72 -4.81 10.54 23.72
N SER A 73 -4.01 9.48 23.55
CA SER A 73 -3.40 8.69 24.63
C SER A 73 -4.42 8.12 25.63
N GLU A 74 -5.67 7.97 25.22
CA GLU A 74 -6.74 7.36 26.03
C GLU A 74 -6.63 5.84 26.06
N LEU A 75 -5.94 5.25 25.08
CA LEU A 75 -5.60 3.83 25.08
C LEU A 75 -4.30 3.61 25.85
N GLY A 76 -4.31 2.61 26.75
CA GLY A 76 -3.11 2.20 27.47
C GLY A 76 -2.05 1.59 26.56
N ALA A 77 -0.85 1.37 27.11
CA ALA A 77 0.26 0.72 26.42
C ALA A 77 0.17 -0.82 26.46
N ASP A 78 -1.06 -1.35 26.46
CA ASP A 78 -1.28 -2.79 26.44
C ASP A 78 -0.71 -3.37 25.13
N ILE A 79 -0.13 -4.57 25.23
CA ILE A 79 0.52 -5.25 24.10
C ILE A 79 -0.43 -5.34 22.89
N ASP A 80 -1.71 -5.60 23.13
CA ASP A 80 -2.75 -5.69 22.09
C ASP A 80 -2.97 -4.34 21.37
N VAL A 81 -2.89 -3.21 22.09
CA VAL A 81 -3.05 -1.85 21.51
C VAL A 81 -1.85 -1.50 20.63
N VAL A 82 -0.64 -1.83 21.09
CA VAL A 82 0.60 -1.62 20.33
C VAL A 82 0.62 -2.48 19.06
N GLU A 83 0.21 -3.74 19.16
CA GLU A 83 0.16 -4.63 18.01
C GLU A 83 -0.89 -4.17 16.99
N TRP A 84 -2.08 -3.78 17.46
CA TRP A 84 -3.12 -3.18 16.62
C TRP A 84 -2.60 -1.94 15.88
N SER A 85 -1.89 -1.02 16.56
CA SER A 85 -1.42 0.21 15.93
C SER A 85 -0.43 -0.06 14.80
N ILE A 86 0.44 -1.07 14.96
CA ILE A 86 1.36 -1.51 13.90
C ILE A 86 0.59 -2.01 12.68
N PHE A 87 -0.43 -2.85 12.88
CA PHE A 87 -1.23 -3.32 11.75
C PHE A 87 -2.02 -2.20 11.08
N TYR A 88 -2.50 -1.22 11.84
CA TYR A 88 -3.23 -0.10 11.31
C TYR A 88 -2.34 0.84 10.47
N ASP A 89 -1.13 1.15 10.95
CA ASP A 89 -0.16 1.94 10.20
C ASP A 89 0.24 1.25 8.89
N LEU A 90 0.48 -0.07 8.93
CA LEU A 90 0.74 -0.88 7.74
C LEU A 90 -0.45 -0.85 6.77
N TYR A 91 -1.67 -1.00 7.28
CA TYR A 91 -2.89 -0.96 6.47
C TYR A 91 -3.02 0.36 5.73
N GLN A 92 -2.81 1.49 6.41
CA GLN A 92 -2.85 2.82 5.78
C GLN A 92 -1.76 2.99 4.72
N GLY A 93 -0.55 2.52 4.97
CA GLY A 93 0.54 2.54 3.99
C GLY A 93 0.23 1.73 2.73
N VAL A 94 -0.30 0.52 2.91
CA VAL A 94 -0.70 -0.37 1.80
C VAL A 94 -1.89 0.21 1.03
N GLN A 95 -2.88 0.82 1.70
CA GLN A 95 -3.98 1.52 1.02
C GLN A 95 -3.46 2.65 0.13
N LYS A 96 -2.52 3.46 0.64
CA LYS A 96 -1.94 4.56 -0.14
C LYS A 96 -1.19 4.04 -1.37
N ARG A 97 -0.38 2.98 -1.21
CA ARG A 97 0.32 2.35 -2.33
C ARG A 97 -0.65 1.79 -3.38
N LEU A 98 -1.72 1.13 -2.95
CA LEU A 98 -2.75 0.61 -3.86
C LEU A 98 -3.43 1.75 -4.64
N HIS A 99 -3.75 2.85 -3.95
CA HIS A 99 -4.31 4.02 -4.58
C HIS A 99 -3.38 4.58 -5.67
N GLU A 100 -2.09 4.74 -5.38
CA GLU A 100 -1.10 5.19 -6.36
C GLU A 100 -1.04 4.25 -7.59
N LEU A 101 -1.01 2.93 -7.38
CA LEU A 101 -1.01 1.95 -8.47
C LEU A 101 -2.27 2.04 -9.34
N HIS A 102 -3.45 2.22 -8.75
CA HIS A 102 -4.70 2.37 -9.51
C HIS A 102 -4.75 3.66 -10.33
N THR A 103 -4.02 4.72 -9.96
CA THR A 103 -3.94 5.93 -10.81
C THR A 103 -3.10 5.73 -12.08
N LEU A 104 -2.34 4.64 -12.15
CA LEU A 104 -1.47 4.29 -13.28
C LEU A 104 -2.06 3.23 -14.22
N LEU A 105 -3.26 2.70 -13.91
CA LEU A 105 -4.02 1.76 -14.74
C LEU A 105 -5.02 2.48 -15.64
#